data_AF-A0A954DEA4-F1
#
_entry.id   AF-A0A954DEA4-F1
#
_cell.length_a   1.000
_cell.length_b   1.000
_cell.length_c   1.000
_cell.angle_alpha   90.00
_cell.angle_beta   90.00
_cell.angle_gamma   90.00
#
_symmetry.space_group_name_H-M   'P 1'
#
loop_
_entity.id
_entity.type
_entity.pdbx_description
1 polymer ?
#
loop_
_entity_poly.entity_id
_entity_poly.type
_entity_poly.pdbx_seq_one_letter_code
_entity_poly.pdbx_strand_id
1 'polypeptide(L)'
;MRRKTMIAVACFALFLVFGCVATSPGDGALHRWWSGLGPVLPHDTFPADCNMCHMGRKWNELRDEFYFDHARETGHALNGAHASAKCLRCHNDRGPIEVFQSKGCAGCHEDVHQRTLGNDCSKCHDEQTWHASKMVVDKHATTRFPLAGAHLAVACHRCHEGALVGKFRPIDSNCATCHDRDLQRAVNPPHIGLGWTDRCDRCHVPTQWNQARTR
;
A
#
# COMPACT_ATOMS: atom_id res chain seq x y z
N MET A 1 23.53 27.42 -65.00
CA MET A 1 22.12 27.61 -64.56
C MET A 1 22.05 27.48 -63.04
N ARG A 2 21.34 28.42 -62.39
CA ARG A 2 20.99 28.52 -60.94
C ARG A 2 22.15 28.90 -59.98
N ARG A 3 21.99 29.84 -59.03
CA ARG A 3 20.94 30.83 -58.71
C ARG A 3 21.61 31.89 -57.81
N LYS A 4 21.20 33.15 -57.97
CA LYS A 4 21.66 34.32 -57.24
C LYS A 4 21.10 34.36 -55.80
N THR A 5 21.84 35.08 -54.98
CA THR A 5 21.68 35.49 -53.58
C THR A 5 20.38 36.24 -53.27
N MET A 6 20.11 36.36 -51.96
CA MET A 6 19.22 37.30 -51.24
C MET A 6 17.82 36.80 -50.90
N ILE A 7 17.55 36.66 -49.60
CA ILE A 7 16.20 36.82 -49.04
C ILE A 7 16.30 37.84 -47.91
N ALA A 8 15.58 38.94 -48.12
CA ALA A 8 15.41 40.07 -47.24
C ALA A 8 14.10 39.93 -46.45
N VAL A 9 14.15 40.44 -45.22
CA VAL A 9 13.13 41.27 -44.52
C VAL A 9 11.74 40.67 -44.23
N ALA A 10 11.42 40.78 -42.94
CA ALA A 10 10.16 40.49 -42.29
C ALA A 10 8.99 41.36 -42.78
N CYS A 11 7.77 40.82 -42.71
CA CYS A 11 6.55 41.61 -42.58
C CYS A 11 5.62 40.99 -41.53
N PHE A 12 5.43 41.74 -40.45
CA PHE A 12 4.42 41.60 -39.42
C PHE A 12 3.02 41.71 -40.05
N ALA A 13 2.10 40.80 -39.70
CA ALA A 13 0.67 41.03 -39.83
C ALA A 13 0.00 40.66 -38.50
N LEU A 14 -0.31 41.72 -37.76
CA LEU A 14 -1.06 41.76 -36.52
C LEU A 14 -2.52 41.35 -36.78
N PHE A 15 -3.01 40.30 -36.13
CA PHE A 15 -4.45 40.11 -35.94
C PHE A 15 -4.74 39.97 -34.45
N LEU A 16 -5.16 41.09 -33.87
CA LEU A 16 -5.82 41.17 -32.57
C LEU A 16 -7.23 40.60 -32.72
N VAL A 17 -7.51 39.50 -32.03
CA VAL A 17 -8.88 39.13 -31.67
C VAL A 17 -8.96 39.15 -30.16
N PHE A 18 -9.49 40.26 -29.66
CA PHE A 18 -9.99 40.42 -28.30
C PHE A 18 -11.28 39.60 -28.20
N GLY A 19 -11.36 38.67 -27.26
CA GLY A 19 -12.54 37.83 -27.06
C GLY A 19 -12.62 37.23 -25.66
N CYS A 20 -13.29 37.98 -24.78
CA CYS A 20 -13.96 37.55 -23.55
C CYS A 20 -13.12 36.95 -22.41
N VAL A 21 -12.77 37.85 -21.48
CA VAL A 21 -12.76 37.55 -20.04
C VAL A 21 -14.16 37.06 -19.65
N ALA A 22 -14.29 35.75 -19.46
CA ALA A 22 -15.26 35.17 -18.56
C ALA A 22 -14.45 34.44 -17.48
N THR A 23 -14.17 35.16 -16.40
CA THR A 23 -13.78 34.57 -15.13
C THR A 23 -14.87 33.58 -14.72
N SER A 24 -14.57 32.29 -14.76
CA SER A 24 -15.25 31.32 -13.89
C SER A 24 -14.69 31.51 -12.49
N PRO A 25 -15.46 32.03 -11.51
CA PRO A 25 -15.06 32.00 -10.12
C PRO A 25 -15.39 30.60 -9.60
N GLY A 26 -14.38 29.73 -9.54
CA GLY A 26 -14.55 28.38 -9.04
C GLY A 26 -13.30 27.55 -9.32
N ASP A 27 -12.66 27.12 -8.24
CA ASP A 27 -11.67 26.06 -8.17
C ASP A 27 -10.24 26.50 -8.49
N GLY A 28 -9.65 27.15 -7.48
CA GLY A 28 -8.25 27.51 -7.42
C GLY A 28 -7.32 26.33 -7.73
N ALA A 29 -6.10 26.69 -8.12
CA ALA A 29 -5.01 25.79 -8.39
C ALA A 29 -4.96 24.63 -7.37
N LEU A 30 -5.46 23.46 -7.78
CA LEU A 30 -5.08 22.19 -7.20
C LEU A 30 -3.55 22.17 -7.19
N HIS A 31 -2.97 22.29 -5.99
CA HIS A 31 -1.54 22.32 -5.76
C HIS A 31 -0.88 21.15 -6.51
N ARG A 32 -0.27 21.47 -7.65
CA ARG A 32 0.53 20.55 -8.43
C ARG A 32 1.81 20.32 -7.65
N TRP A 33 1.93 19.13 -7.09
CA TRP A 33 3.13 18.56 -6.47
C TRP A 33 4.39 18.92 -7.29
N TRP A 34 5.21 19.86 -6.78
CA TRP A 34 6.50 20.18 -7.39
C TRP A 34 7.57 19.29 -6.75
N SER A 35 7.96 18.23 -7.46
CA SER A 35 8.98 17.26 -7.03
C SER A 35 10.39 17.86 -6.83
N GLY A 36 10.60 19.14 -7.14
CA GLY A 36 11.89 19.84 -7.02
C GLY A 36 12.23 20.38 -5.62
N LEU A 37 11.24 20.53 -4.73
CA LEU A 37 11.45 21.02 -3.34
C LEU A 37 10.98 20.04 -2.26
N GLY A 38 10.41 18.90 -2.64
CA GLY A 38 9.76 17.99 -1.69
C GLY A 38 8.49 18.59 -1.07
N PRO A 39 7.83 17.88 -0.15
CA PRO A 39 6.65 18.39 0.54
C PRO A 39 7.04 19.60 1.41
N VAL A 40 6.45 20.77 1.13
CA VAL A 40 6.66 21.98 1.95
C VAL A 40 5.72 21.91 3.16
N LEU A 41 6.28 21.96 4.36
CA LEU A 41 5.50 22.11 5.58
C LEU A 41 4.96 23.56 5.63
N PRO A 42 3.63 23.78 5.74
CA PRO A 42 3.11 25.14 5.87
C PRO A 42 3.46 25.70 7.25
N HIS A 43 4.45 26.60 7.31
CA HIS A 43 4.96 27.15 8.57
C HIS A 43 3.95 28.09 9.23
N ASP A 44 3.05 28.68 8.46
CA ASP A 44 2.04 29.63 8.95
C ASP A 44 0.88 28.93 9.68
N THR A 45 0.70 27.62 9.46
CA THR A 45 -0.41 26.83 10.03
C THR A 45 0.06 25.66 10.88
N PHE A 46 1.38 25.48 11.02
CA PHE A 46 1.92 24.40 11.82
C PHE A 46 1.80 24.73 13.31
N PRO A 47 1.12 23.89 14.12
CA PRO A 47 0.72 24.25 15.48
C PRO A 47 1.82 23.98 16.53
N ALA A 48 3.07 24.35 16.23
CA ALA A 48 4.18 24.15 17.14
C ALA A 48 5.29 25.18 16.95
N ASP A 49 6.09 25.38 17.99
CA ASP A 49 7.23 26.31 17.96
C ASP A 49 8.28 25.89 16.92
N CYS A 50 8.87 26.89 16.26
CA CYS A 50 9.91 26.68 15.25
C CYS A 50 11.09 25.84 15.78
N ASN A 51 11.43 26.01 17.07
CA ASN A 51 12.52 25.31 17.76
C ASN A 51 12.26 23.81 17.99
N MET A 52 11.03 23.35 17.71
CA MET A 52 10.71 21.94 17.69
C MET A 52 11.43 21.25 16.52
N CYS A 53 11.45 21.88 15.35
CA CYS A 53 12.10 21.33 14.15
C CYS A 53 13.48 21.93 13.87
N HIS A 54 13.70 23.21 14.21
CA HIS A 54 14.90 23.96 13.81
C HIS A 54 15.87 24.19 14.98
N MET A 55 17.18 24.22 14.68
CA MET A 55 18.24 24.58 15.64
C MET A 55 18.50 26.10 15.73
N GLY A 56 17.76 26.93 14.97
CA GLY A 56 17.87 28.40 14.99
C GLY A 56 19.16 29.00 14.41
N ARG A 57 20.11 28.16 13.98
CA ARG A 57 21.41 28.60 13.43
C ARG A 57 21.37 28.82 11.92
N LYS A 58 20.63 27.98 11.19
CA LYS A 58 20.39 28.07 9.74
C LYS A 58 18.96 27.62 9.44
N TRP A 59 18.35 28.23 8.41
CA TRP A 59 16.96 27.96 8.02
C TRP A 59 16.72 26.52 7.55
N ASN A 60 17.76 25.83 7.08
CA ASN A 60 17.72 24.45 6.59
C ASN A 60 18.31 23.42 7.58
N GLU A 61 18.67 23.84 8.80
CA GLU A 61 19.23 22.96 9.82
C GLU A 61 18.09 22.48 10.74
N LEU A 62 17.79 21.19 10.63
CA LEU A 62 16.79 20.51 11.44
C LEU A 62 17.45 19.82 12.65
N ARG A 63 16.72 19.68 13.75
CA ARG A 63 17.18 18.91 14.92
C ARG A 63 17.26 17.43 14.56
N ASP A 64 18.42 16.82 14.81
CA ASP A 64 18.63 15.38 14.62
C ASP A 64 17.78 14.55 15.60
N GLU A 65 17.69 15.02 16.84
CA GLU A 65 16.84 14.47 17.89
C GLU A 65 15.55 15.29 17.99
N PHE A 66 14.59 14.89 17.16
CA PHE A 66 13.21 15.39 17.19
C PHE A 66 12.36 14.45 18.02
N TYR A 67 11.85 14.92 19.17
CA TYR A 67 10.88 14.18 19.98
C TYR A 67 9.62 15.03 20.14
N PHE A 68 8.48 14.48 19.69
CA PHE A 68 7.15 15.04 19.91
C PHE A 68 6.19 13.92 20.26
N ASP A 69 5.65 13.95 21.47
CA ASP A 69 4.70 12.97 21.97
C ASP A 69 3.29 13.26 21.43
N HIS A 70 2.98 12.70 20.25
CA HIS A 70 1.68 12.93 19.61
C HIS A 70 0.50 12.49 20.50
N ALA A 71 0.64 11.40 21.25
CA ALA A 71 -0.43 10.91 22.10
C ALA A 71 -0.76 11.92 23.21
N ARG A 72 0.28 12.47 23.86
CA ARG A 72 0.11 13.44 24.94
C ARG A 72 -0.31 14.82 24.45
N GLU A 73 0.25 15.29 23.33
CA GLU A 73 0.06 16.66 22.86
C GLU A 73 -1.21 16.83 22.01
N THR A 74 -1.61 15.81 21.24
CA THR A 74 -2.77 15.90 20.33
C THR A 74 -3.85 14.86 20.60
N GLY A 75 -3.61 13.91 21.51
CA GLY A 75 -4.51 12.77 21.70
C GLY A 75 -4.44 11.72 20.59
N HIS A 76 -3.57 11.90 19.59
CA HIS A 76 -3.43 10.98 18.45
C HIS A 76 -2.14 10.18 18.57
N ALA A 77 -2.22 8.98 19.14
CA ALA A 77 -1.07 8.08 19.22
C ALA A 77 -0.68 7.55 17.83
N LEU A 78 0.59 7.72 17.47
CA LEU A 78 1.16 7.06 16.29
C LEU A 78 1.50 5.61 16.64
N ASN A 79 0.55 4.71 16.39
CA ASN A 79 0.71 3.28 16.67
C ASN A 79 1.33 2.54 15.50
N GLY A 80 2.01 1.43 15.80
CA GLY A 80 2.37 0.46 14.78
C GLY A 80 3.28 0.99 13.70
N ALA A 81 2.92 0.73 12.45
CA ALA A 81 3.70 1.20 11.30
C ALA A 81 3.80 2.74 11.26
N HIS A 82 2.80 3.46 11.79
CA HIS A 82 2.80 4.93 11.83
C HIS A 82 3.83 5.50 12.82
N ALA A 83 4.26 4.75 13.85
CA ALA A 83 5.27 5.19 14.81
C ALA A 83 6.62 5.52 14.16
N SER A 84 6.90 4.90 13.00
CA SER A 84 8.12 5.12 12.21
C SER A 84 7.97 6.19 11.12
N ALA A 85 6.78 6.78 10.97
CA ALA A 85 6.50 7.74 9.92
C ALA A 85 7.30 9.03 10.15
N LYS A 86 7.89 9.55 9.07
CA LYS A 86 8.51 10.88 9.09
C LYS A 86 7.40 11.94 9.11
N CYS A 87 7.60 13.06 9.81
CA CYS A 87 6.61 14.12 10.01
C CYS A 87 5.94 14.54 8.68
N LEU A 88 6.73 14.70 7.62
CA LEU A 88 6.26 15.13 6.29
C LEU A 88 5.37 14.11 5.57
N ARG A 89 5.27 12.86 6.07
CA ARG A 89 4.29 11.89 5.55
C ARG A 89 2.86 12.35 5.82
N CYS A 90 2.63 13.04 6.93
CA CYS A 90 1.31 13.53 7.35
C CYS A 90 1.23 15.05 7.28
N HIS A 91 2.21 15.75 7.87
CA HIS A 91 2.25 17.21 7.85
C HIS A 91 2.90 17.72 6.56
N ASN A 92 2.10 18.02 5.56
CA ASN A 92 2.56 18.49 4.26
C ASN A 92 1.55 19.46 3.64
N ASP A 93 1.88 19.93 2.44
CA ASP A 93 1.11 20.85 1.64
C ASP A 93 -0.25 20.32 1.14
N ARG A 94 -0.61 19.06 1.45
CA ARG A 94 -1.95 18.53 1.13
C ARG A 94 -3.04 19.17 1.99
N GLY A 95 -2.69 19.77 3.13
CA GLY A 95 -3.61 20.49 4.01
C GLY A 95 -3.70 19.91 5.42
N PRO A 96 -4.72 20.31 6.20
CA PRO A 96 -4.87 19.90 7.60
C PRO A 96 -5.03 18.38 7.75
N ILE A 97 -4.35 17.78 8.73
CA ILE A 97 -4.33 16.32 8.94
C ILE A 97 -5.73 15.79 9.27
N GLU A 98 -6.55 16.57 9.97
CA GLU A 98 -7.90 16.23 10.38
C GLU A 98 -8.79 15.90 9.16
N VAL A 99 -8.56 16.57 8.03
CA VAL A 99 -9.28 16.32 6.78
C VAL A 99 -8.96 14.92 6.24
N PHE A 100 -7.71 14.49 6.31
CA PHE A 100 -7.32 13.14 5.88
C PHE A 100 -7.74 12.09 6.90
N GLN A 101 -7.52 12.36 8.19
CA GLN A 101 -7.90 11.46 9.28
C GLN A 101 -9.40 11.17 9.30
N SER A 102 -10.25 12.16 9.00
CA SER A 102 -11.71 11.98 8.92
C SER A 102 -12.15 10.97 7.85
N LYS A 103 -11.29 10.70 6.85
CA LYS A 103 -11.53 9.69 5.80
C LYS A 103 -10.97 8.30 6.18
N GLY A 104 -10.46 8.15 7.40
CA GLY A 104 -9.83 6.94 7.88
C GLY A 104 -8.57 6.59 7.09
N CYS A 105 -8.30 5.29 6.95
CA CYS A 105 -7.12 4.79 6.24
C CYS A 105 -7.01 5.34 4.80
N ALA A 106 -8.14 5.42 4.10
CA ALA A 106 -8.23 5.89 2.71
C ALA A 106 -7.96 7.39 2.54
N GLY A 107 -7.86 8.15 3.64
CA GLY A 107 -7.44 9.54 3.59
C GLY A 107 -5.98 9.71 3.18
N CYS A 108 -5.12 8.77 3.57
CA CYS A 108 -3.68 8.80 3.29
C CYS A 108 -3.22 7.65 2.39
N HIS A 109 -3.86 6.48 2.52
CA HIS A 109 -3.48 5.27 1.79
C HIS A 109 -4.40 5.06 0.59
N GLU A 110 -3.81 4.70 -0.54
CA GLU A 110 -4.56 4.29 -1.71
C GLU A 110 -5.20 2.92 -1.46
N ASP A 111 -6.47 2.78 -1.86
CA ASP A 111 -7.15 1.49 -1.81
C ASP A 111 -6.91 0.68 -3.09
N VAL A 112 -5.98 -0.26 -2.99
CA VAL A 112 -5.63 -1.20 -4.06
C VAL A 112 -6.77 -2.17 -4.42
N HIS A 113 -7.78 -2.29 -3.55
CA HIS A 113 -8.96 -3.13 -3.76
C HIS A 113 -10.06 -2.43 -4.57
N GLN A 114 -9.79 -1.21 -5.07
CA GLN A 114 -10.71 -0.48 -5.95
C GLN A 114 -12.09 -0.28 -5.32
N ARG A 115 -12.14 -0.10 -4.00
CA ARG A 115 -13.35 0.11 -3.18
C ARG A 115 -14.33 -1.06 -3.17
N THR A 116 -13.90 -2.24 -3.59
CA THR A 116 -14.75 -3.44 -3.65
C THR A 116 -15.00 -4.09 -2.28
N LEU A 117 -14.19 -3.77 -1.26
CA LEU A 117 -14.26 -4.33 0.09
C LEU A 117 -14.80 -3.35 1.14
N GLY A 118 -15.22 -2.15 0.72
CA GLY A 118 -15.59 -1.05 1.62
C GLY A 118 -14.38 -0.32 2.22
N ASN A 119 -14.64 0.64 3.12
CA ASN A 119 -13.62 1.55 3.65
C ASN A 119 -13.04 1.13 5.01
N ASP A 120 -13.52 0.02 5.58
CA ASP A 120 -13.06 -0.48 6.87
C ASP A 120 -11.88 -1.43 6.68
N CYS A 121 -10.71 -0.85 6.41
CA CYS A 121 -9.47 -1.57 6.16
C CYS A 121 -9.08 -2.46 7.34
N SER A 122 -9.43 -2.06 8.57
CA SER A 122 -9.06 -2.74 9.83
C SER A 122 -9.66 -4.15 9.97
N LYS A 123 -10.76 -4.42 9.24
CA LYS A 123 -11.31 -5.78 9.12
C LYS A 123 -10.27 -6.76 8.59
N CYS A 124 -9.46 -6.32 7.63
CA CYS A 124 -8.53 -7.20 6.93
C CYS A 124 -7.06 -6.86 7.17
N HIS A 125 -6.72 -5.63 7.53
CA HIS A 125 -5.34 -5.19 7.74
C HIS A 125 -5.13 -4.74 9.17
N ASP A 126 -4.03 -5.15 9.76
CA ASP A 126 -3.59 -4.70 11.08
C ASP A 126 -2.74 -3.42 10.98
N GLU A 127 -2.93 -2.44 11.87
CA GLU A 127 -2.19 -1.16 11.81
C GLU A 127 -0.72 -1.29 12.26
N GLN A 128 -0.35 -2.37 12.94
CA GLN A 128 1.02 -2.60 13.40
C GLN A 128 1.93 -2.95 12.22
N THR A 129 1.44 -3.75 11.28
CA THR A 129 2.28 -4.33 10.21
C THR A 129 1.68 -4.24 8.80
N TRP A 130 0.42 -3.85 8.68
CA TRP A 130 -0.40 -3.93 7.45
C TRP A 130 -0.63 -5.37 6.94
N HIS A 131 -0.22 -6.39 7.70
CA HIS A 131 -0.52 -7.78 7.38
C HIS A 131 -2.01 -8.09 7.54
N ALA A 132 -2.41 -9.24 6.99
CA ALA A 132 -3.75 -9.75 7.16
C ALA A 132 -4.07 -9.86 8.66
N SER A 133 -5.19 -9.27 9.08
CA SER A 133 -5.61 -9.24 10.48
C SER A 133 -5.82 -10.67 10.97
N LYS A 134 -5.69 -10.86 12.29
CA LYS A 134 -6.00 -12.14 12.95
C LYS A 134 -7.41 -12.63 12.60
N MET A 135 -8.37 -11.72 12.39
CA MET A 135 -9.74 -12.07 11.98
C MET A 135 -9.76 -12.85 10.66
N VAL A 136 -8.93 -12.52 9.67
CA VAL A 136 -8.87 -13.24 8.38
C VAL A 136 -8.33 -14.66 8.57
N VAL A 137 -7.31 -14.82 9.43
CA VAL A 137 -6.75 -16.13 9.79
C VAL A 137 -7.79 -16.96 10.55
N ASP A 138 -8.46 -16.37 11.54
CA ASP A 138 -9.48 -17.03 12.35
C ASP A 138 -10.69 -17.46 11.51
N LYS A 139 -11.06 -16.70 10.48
CA LYS A 139 -12.09 -17.12 9.54
C LYS A 139 -11.75 -18.44 8.85
N HIS A 140 -10.49 -18.69 8.49
CA HIS A 140 -10.09 -19.97 7.89
C HIS A 140 -10.32 -21.15 8.83
N ALA A 141 -10.20 -20.97 10.14
CA ALA A 141 -10.48 -22.02 11.13
C ALA A 141 -11.95 -22.50 11.11
N THR A 142 -12.85 -21.70 10.55
CA THR A 142 -14.28 -22.05 10.37
C THR A 142 -14.58 -22.66 8.99
N THR A 143 -13.59 -22.76 8.11
CA THR A 143 -13.73 -23.34 6.76
C THR A 143 -13.26 -24.79 6.72
N ARG A 144 -13.35 -25.41 5.54
CA ARG A 144 -12.79 -26.76 5.28
C ARG A 144 -11.26 -26.76 5.20
N PHE A 145 -10.61 -25.60 5.24
CA PHE A 145 -9.16 -25.47 5.20
C PHE A 145 -8.64 -24.54 6.32
N PRO A 146 -8.59 -25.02 7.57
CA PRO A 146 -7.91 -24.31 8.65
C PRO A 146 -6.43 -24.11 8.30
N LEU A 147 -5.95 -22.87 8.36
CA LEU A 147 -4.54 -22.58 8.15
C LEU A 147 -3.73 -23.13 9.33
N ALA A 148 -2.82 -24.06 9.06
CA ALA A 148 -1.95 -24.65 10.06
C ALA A 148 -0.54 -24.86 9.50
N GLY A 149 0.45 -24.77 10.39
CA GLY A 149 1.85 -25.01 10.03
C GLY A 149 2.35 -24.07 8.94
N ALA A 150 2.98 -24.63 7.90
CA ALA A 150 3.57 -23.85 6.82
C ALA A 150 2.53 -23.01 6.05
N HIS A 151 1.28 -23.45 5.99
CA HIS A 151 0.21 -22.74 5.29
C HIS A 151 -0.13 -21.38 5.92
N LEU A 152 0.16 -21.17 7.21
CA LEU A 152 0.00 -19.85 7.86
C LEU A 152 0.94 -18.79 7.29
N ALA A 153 2.09 -19.21 6.75
CA ALA A 153 3.11 -18.31 6.21
C ALA A 153 2.98 -18.12 4.68
N VAL A 154 2.06 -18.83 4.03
CA VAL A 154 1.86 -18.73 2.58
C VAL A 154 1.10 -17.45 2.26
N ALA A 155 1.63 -16.65 1.33
CA ALA A 155 0.95 -15.44 0.88
C ALA A 155 -0.43 -15.76 0.28
N CYS A 156 -1.47 -15.03 0.67
CA CYS A 156 -2.86 -15.30 0.28
C CYS A 156 -3.05 -15.51 -1.23
N HIS A 157 -2.33 -14.76 -2.06
CA HIS A 157 -2.44 -14.84 -3.52
C HIS A 157 -1.94 -16.15 -4.15
N ARG A 158 -1.16 -16.94 -3.39
CA ARG A 158 -0.70 -18.28 -3.82
C ARG A 158 -1.84 -19.28 -3.89
N CYS A 159 -2.91 -19.02 -3.13
CA CYS A 159 -4.12 -19.84 -3.09
C CYS A 159 -5.29 -19.08 -3.74
N HIS A 160 -5.48 -17.81 -3.38
CA HIS A 160 -6.52 -16.94 -3.92
C HIS A 160 -5.91 -15.94 -4.90
N GLU A 161 -5.77 -16.28 -6.19
CA GLU A 161 -5.08 -15.46 -7.21
C GLU A 161 -5.50 -13.97 -7.22
N GLY A 162 -6.78 -13.69 -6.94
CA GLY A 162 -7.32 -12.34 -6.86
C GLY A 162 -7.11 -11.60 -5.53
N ALA A 163 -6.45 -12.19 -4.54
CA ALA A 163 -6.31 -11.64 -3.18
C ALA A 163 -5.62 -10.28 -3.14
N LEU A 164 -4.65 -10.03 -4.04
CA LEU A 164 -3.96 -8.73 -4.11
C LEU A 164 -4.88 -7.56 -4.45
N VAL A 165 -6.03 -7.86 -5.07
CA VAL A 165 -7.08 -6.88 -5.41
C VAL A 165 -8.39 -7.19 -4.67
N GLY A 166 -8.32 -7.98 -3.59
CA GLY A 166 -9.46 -8.23 -2.71
C GLY A 166 -10.48 -9.24 -3.26
N LYS A 167 -10.15 -9.94 -4.34
CA LYS A 167 -11.04 -10.92 -4.97
C LYS A 167 -10.73 -12.32 -4.44
N PHE A 168 -11.44 -12.70 -3.39
CA PHE A 168 -11.36 -14.03 -2.79
C PHE A 168 -12.44 -14.94 -3.39
N ARG A 169 -12.01 -15.97 -4.13
CA ARG A 169 -12.89 -17.04 -4.62
C ARG A 169 -12.61 -18.32 -3.83
N PRO A 170 -13.64 -19.14 -3.57
CA PRO A 170 -13.43 -20.48 -3.05
C PRO A 170 -12.48 -21.26 -3.95
N ILE A 171 -11.58 -22.02 -3.32
CA ILE A 171 -10.67 -22.93 -4.00
C ILE A 171 -10.91 -24.33 -3.45
N ASP A 172 -10.54 -25.33 -4.24
CA ASP A 172 -10.53 -26.69 -3.77
C ASP A 172 -9.43 -26.87 -2.71
N SER A 173 -9.80 -27.54 -1.61
CA SER A 173 -8.95 -27.76 -0.44
C SER A 173 -8.18 -29.08 -0.50
N ASN A 174 -8.33 -29.87 -1.57
CA ASN A 174 -7.58 -31.10 -1.75
C ASN A 174 -6.08 -30.81 -1.87
N CYS A 175 -5.26 -31.57 -1.14
CA CYS A 175 -3.81 -31.34 -1.09
C CYS A 175 -3.17 -31.36 -2.48
N ALA A 176 -3.56 -32.32 -3.32
CA ALA A 176 -3.04 -32.49 -4.68
C ALA A 176 -3.34 -31.28 -5.59
N THR A 177 -4.38 -30.49 -5.31
CA THR A 177 -4.72 -29.30 -6.12
C THR A 177 -3.57 -28.29 -6.15
N CYS A 178 -2.80 -28.18 -5.05
CA CYS A 178 -1.60 -27.34 -5.01
C CYS A 178 -0.29 -28.15 -5.06
N HIS A 179 -0.31 -29.37 -4.54
CA HIS A 179 0.87 -30.22 -4.38
C HIS A 179 0.98 -31.33 -5.44
N ASP A 180 0.31 -31.22 -6.60
CA ASP A 180 0.40 -32.20 -7.69
C ASP A 180 1.87 -32.42 -8.12
N ARG A 181 2.63 -31.33 -8.28
CA ARG A 181 4.06 -31.44 -8.62
C ARG A 181 4.87 -32.19 -7.57
N ASP A 182 4.51 -32.05 -6.29
CA ASP A 182 5.19 -32.77 -5.21
C ASP A 182 4.80 -34.25 -5.23
N LEU A 183 3.51 -34.55 -5.46
CA LEU A 183 2.98 -35.91 -5.63
C LEU A 183 3.67 -36.64 -6.80
N GLN A 184 3.81 -35.98 -7.95
CA GLN A 184 4.48 -36.53 -9.14
C GLN A 184 5.98 -36.79 -8.91
N ARG A 185 6.62 -36.02 -8.02
CA ARG A 185 8.05 -36.13 -7.71
C ARG A 185 8.34 -37.09 -6.55
N ALA A 186 7.32 -37.56 -5.85
CA ALA A 186 7.50 -38.42 -4.69
C ALA A 186 7.97 -39.81 -5.11
N VAL A 187 9.23 -40.13 -4.81
CA VAL A 187 9.88 -41.41 -5.15
C VAL A 187 10.16 -42.30 -3.94
N ASN A 188 10.06 -41.76 -2.73
CA ASN A 188 10.32 -42.50 -1.50
C ASN A 188 9.23 -42.24 -0.45
N PRO A 189 8.14 -43.03 -0.45
CA PRO A 189 7.81 -44.09 -1.41
C PRO A 189 7.22 -43.53 -2.74
N PRO A 190 7.19 -44.33 -3.82
CA PRO A 190 6.65 -43.91 -5.11
C PRO A 190 5.11 -43.84 -5.06
N HIS A 191 4.56 -42.66 -4.79
CA HIS A 191 3.13 -42.49 -4.50
C HIS A 191 2.23 -42.90 -5.67
N ILE A 192 2.54 -42.43 -6.89
CA ILE A 192 1.77 -42.75 -8.09
C ILE A 192 1.75 -44.27 -8.37
N GLY A 193 2.91 -44.93 -8.25
CA GLY A 193 3.03 -46.37 -8.49
C GLY A 193 2.29 -47.22 -7.46
N LEU A 194 2.07 -46.68 -6.26
CA LEU A 194 1.33 -47.35 -5.18
C LEU A 194 -0.15 -46.95 -5.13
N GLY A 195 -0.60 -46.05 -6.01
CA GLY A 195 -1.98 -45.52 -6.00
C GLY A 195 -2.27 -44.59 -4.82
N TRP A 196 -1.23 -44.05 -4.16
CA TRP A 196 -1.37 -43.13 -3.01
C TRP A 196 -1.49 -41.68 -3.50
N THR A 197 -2.56 -41.41 -4.25
CA THR A 197 -2.80 -40.10 -4.89
C THR A 197 -3.80 -39.23 -4.16
N ASP A 198 -4.39 -39.74 -3.06
CA ASP A 198 -5.36 -39.06 -2.23
C ASP A 198 -5.08 -39.28 -0.74
N ARG A 199 -5.95 -38.73 0.13
CA ARG A 199 -5.91 -38.95 1.59
C ARG A 199 -4.51 -38.73 2.19
N CYS A 200 -3.85 -37.66 1.75
CA CYS A 200 -2.49 -37.29 2.14
C CYS A 200 -2.34 -37.17 3.67
N ASP A 201 -3.42 -36.79 4.36
CA ASP A 201 -3.53 -36.64 5.81
C ASP A 201 -3.29 -37.94 6.61
N ARG A 202 -3.37 -39.12 5.95
CA ARG A 202 -3.04 -40.41 6.58
C ARG A 202 -1.58 -40.50 6.98
N CYS A 203 -0.70 -39.86 6.22
CA CYS A 203 0.75 -39.93 6.41
C CYS A 203 1.34 -38.54 6.66
N HIS A 204 0.87 -37.50 5.98
CA HIS A 204 1.45 -36.15 6.06
C HIS A 204 0.70 -35.24 7.02
N VAL A 205 1.44 -34.30 7.60
CA VAL A 205 0.88 -33.17 8.35
C VAL A 205 1.25 -31.86 7.65
N PRO A 206 0.32 -30.88 7.59
CA PRO A 206 0.57 -29.59 6.92
C PRO A 206 1.64 -28.72 7.60
N THR A 207 2.19 -29.18 8.73
CA THR A 207 3.31 -28.57 9.45
C THR A 207 4.67 -29.09 9.00
N GLN A 208 4.77 -30.35 8.56
CA GLN A 208 6.02 -31.03 8.18
C GLN A 208 5.72 -32.01 7.04
N TRP A 209 5.86 -31.54 5.79
CA TRP A 209 5.52 -32.34 4.61
C TRP A 209 6.63 -33.33 4.21
N ASN A 210 7.87 -33.03 4.57
CA ASN A 210 9.06 -33.80 4.25
C ASN A 210 9.27 -35.05 5.12
N GLN A 211 8.41 -35.28 6.11
CA GLN A 211 8.41 -36.49 6.94
C GLN A 211 6.99 -36.99 7.08
N ALA A 212 6.73 -38.23 6.64
CA ALA A 212 5.48 -38.90 6.97
C ALA A 212 5.49 -39.26 8.46
N ARG A 213 4.31 -39.21 9.11
CA ARG A 213 4.11 -39.75 10.45
C ARG A 213 4.62 -41.19 10.47
N THR A 214 5.73 -41.42 11.17
CA THR A 214 6.18 -42.77 11.50
C THR A 214 5.18 -43.33 12.52
N ARG A 215 4.53 -44.43 12.19
CA ARG A 215 3.83 -45.24 13.20
C ARG A 215 4.81 -45.78 14.21
#